data_AF-A0A961DG40-F1
#
_entry.id   AF-A0A961DG40-F1
#
_cell.length_a   1.000
_cell.length_b   1.000
_cell.length_c   1.000
_cell.angle_alpha   90.00
_cell.angle_beta   90.00
_cell.angle_gamma   90.00
#
_symmetry.space_group_name_H-M   'P 1'
#
loop_
_entity.id
_entity.type
_entity.pdbx_description
1 polymer ?
#
loop_
_entity_poly.entity_id
_entity_poly.type
_entity_poly.pdbx_seq_one_letter_code
_entity_poly.pdbx_strand_id
1 'polypeptide(L)'
;MGSNRRYSDHYDGLMDARILDRIAATAGPLQSLTDAELELDREPLTITPQPHPVRAWVRFGSTAIQVDAEACRWTERAVGIRFTVGGQELRAWVWSSAVTQKQ
;
A
#
# COMPACT_ATOMS: atom_id res chain seq x y z
N MET A 1 13.66 14.38 -29.73
CA MET A 1 14.45 14.30 -28.49
C MET A 1 13.58 13.64 -27.42
N GLY A 2 13.72 12.32 -27.28
CA GLY A 2 12.96 11.55 -26.29
C GLY A 2 13.69 11.56 -24.95
N SER A 3 13.27 12.40 -24.02
CA SER A 3 13.83 12.39 -22.67
C SER A 3 13.18 11.29 -21.83
N ASN A 4 13.88 10.17 -21.84
CA ASN A 4 14.03 9.13 -20.82
C ASN A 4 13.42 9.47 -19.42
N ARG A 5 12.09 9.30 -19.27
CA ARG A 5 11.37 9.40 -17.97
C ARG A 5 11.20 8.06 -17.27
N ARG A 6 11.66 6.96 -17.88
CA ARG A 6 11.52 5.58 -17.37
C ARG A 6 12.68 5.09 -16.51
N TYR A 7 13.72 5.91 -16.32
CA TYR A 7 14.96 5.47 -15.65
C TYR A 7 15.10 5.97 -14.19
N SER A 8 14.30 6.95 -13.78
CA SER A 8 14.38 7.54 -12.42
C SER A 8 13.64 6.72 -11.36
N ASP A 9 12.48 6.13 -11.69
CA ASP A 9 11.63 5.42 -10.72
C ASP A 9 12.18 4.05 -10.29
N HIS A 10 13.14 3.49 -11.03
CA HIS A 10 13.66 2.14 -10.77
C HIS A 10 14.73 2.11 -9.67
N TYR A 11 15.41 3.23 -9.39
CA TYR A 11 16.51 3.27 -8.43
C TYR A 11 16.09 3.64 -6.99
N ASP A 12 14.98 4.36 -6.80
CA ASP A 12 14.39 4.58 -5.46
C ASP A 12 13.67 3.32 -4.94
N GLY A 13 12.92 2.62 -5.80
CA GLY A 13 12.15 1.44 -5.41
C GLY A 13 12.99 0.24 -4.93
N LEU A 14 14.24 0.10 -5.37
CA LEU A 14 15.13 -1.01 -4.95
C LEU A 14 15.77 -0.78 -3.58
N MET A 15 16.03 0.48 -3.20
CA MET A 15 16.47 0.82 -1.84
C MET A 15 15.31 0.68 -0.86
N ASP A 16 14.13 1.19 -1.22
CA ASP A 16 12.91 1.02 -0.43
C ASP A 16 12.57 -0.47 -0.26
N ALA A 17 12.63 -1.27 -1.32
CA ALA A 17 12.32 -2.69 -1.26
C ALA A 17 13.23 -3.47 -0.31
N ARG A 18 14.54 -3.19 -0.28
CA ARG A 18 15.48 -3.86 0.65
C ARG A 18 15.27 -3.42 2.10
N ILE A 19 14.94 -2.15 2.31
CA ILE A 19 14.62 -1.61 3.63
C ILE A 19 13.30 -2.21 4.11
N LEU A 20 12.27 -2.25 3.26
CA LEU A 20 10.97 -2.87 3.50
C LEU A 20 11.10 -4.36 3.80
N ASP A 21 11.88 -5.11 3.03
CA ASP A 21 12.09 -6.54 3.23
C ASP A 21 12.80 -6.82 4.56
N ARG A 22 13.81 -6.01 4.89
CA ARG A 22 14.49 -6.06 6.20
C ARG A 22 13.55 -5.68 7.34
N ILE A 23 12.71 -4.66 7.17
CA ILE A 23 11.72 -4.24 8.16
C ILE A 23 10.66 -5.32 8.32
N ALA A 24 10.12 -5.92 7.26
CA ALA A 24 9.16 -7.01 7.36
C ALA A 24 9.75 -8.23 8.10
N ALA A 25 11.02 -8.56 7.82
CA ALA A 25 11.72 -9.63 8.50
C ALA A 25 12.00 -9.37 9.99
N THR A 26 12.05 -8.11 10.44
CA THR A 26 12.45 -7.74 11.82
C THR A 26 11.37 -7.09 12.66
N ALA A 27 10.43 -6.37 12.04
CA ALA A 27 9.40 -5.58 12.69
C ALA A 27 8.09 -6.34 12.90
N GLY A 28 7.93 -7.52 12.29
CA GLY A 28 6.76 -8.38 12.44
C GLY A 28 5.82 -8.34 11.22
N PRO A 29 4.70 -9.08 11.26
CA PRO A 29 3.81 -9.22 10.12
C PRO A 29 3.17 -7.90 9.73
N LEU A 30 2.82 -7.79 8.44
CA LEU A 30 2.00 -6.69 7.92
C LEU A 30 0.67 -6.64 8.67
N GLN A 31 0.35 -5.48 9.21
CA GLN A 31 -0.93 -5.22 9.86
C GLN A 31 -1.91 -4.65 8.83
N SER A 32 -3.06 -5.31 8.72
CA SER A 32 -4.21 -4.86 7.95
C SER A 32 -5.35 -4.59 8.91
N LEU A 33 -6.23 -3.64 8.56
CA LEU A 33 -7.52 -3.54 9.23
C LEU A 33 -8.25 -4.88 9.13
N THR A 34 -8.89 -5.24 10.24
CA THR A 34 -9.69 -6.45 10.42
C THR A 34 -11.10 -6.26 9.88
N ASP A 35 -11.81 -7.35 9.61
CA ASP A 35 -13.19 -7.30 9.12
C ASP A 35 -14.13 -6.54 10.07
N ALA A 36 -13.88 -6.63 11.38
CA ALA A 36 -14.62 -5.89 12.40
C ALA A 36 -14.37 -4.37 12.36
N GLU A 37 -13.14 -3.94 12.04
CA GLU A 37 -12.82 -2.52 11.87
C GLU A 37 -13.33 -1.96 10.53
N LEU A 38 -13.44 -2.82 9.52
CA LEU A 38 -13.94 -2.47 8.19
C LEU A 38 -15.46 -2.43 8.11
N GLU A 39 -16.14 -3.15 9.01
CA GLU A 39 -17.60 -3.32 9.02
C GLU A 39 -18.16 -3.72 7.64
N LEU A 40 -17.46 -4.62 6.92
CA LEU A 40 -17.80 -4.98 5.52
C LEU A 40 -19.22 -5.55 5.35
N ASP A 41 -19.82 -6.07 6.43
CA ASP A 41 -21.20 -6.57 6.43
C ASP A 41 -22.24 -5.43 6.45
N ARG A 42 -21.81 -4.20 6.77
CA ARG A 42 -22.67 -3.03 6.94
C ARG A 42 -22.34 -1.91 5.96
N GLU A 43 -21.07 -1.81 5.57
CA GLU A 43 -20.56 -0.75 4.71
C GLU A 43 -20.49 -1.17 3.24
N PRO A 44 -20.90 -0.30 2.30
CA PRO A 44 -20.79 -0.59 0.88
C PRO A 44 -19.31 -0.66 0.46
N LEU A 45 -18.95 -1.80 -0.14
CA LEU A 45 -17.63 -2.03 -0.71
C LEU A 45 -17.60 -1.59 -2.18
N THR A 46 -16.78 -0.60 -2.49
CA THR A 46 -16.50 -0.19 -3.87
C THR A 46 -15.26 -0.90 -4.39
N ILE A 47 -15.36 -1.59 -5.52
CA ILE A 47 -14.24 -2.25 -6.20
C ILE A 47 -14.03 -1.56 -7.55
N THR A 48 -12.81 -1.08 -7.81
CA THR A 48 -12.48 -0.46 -9.10
C THR A 48 -11.83 -1.48 -10.04
N PRO A 49 -12.26 -1.55 -11.32
CA PRO A 49 -11.56 -2.37 -12.31
C PRO A 49 -10.18 -1.79 -12.66
N GLN A 50 -9.96 -0.50 -12.39
CA GLN A 50 -8.70 0.19 -12.65
C GLN A 50 -8.11 0.68 -11.32
N PRO A 51 -7.08 0.00 -10.79
CA PRO A 51 -6.41 0.43 -9.57
C PRO A 51 -5.78 1.81 -9.73
N HIS A 52 -5.83 2.63 -8.67
CA HIS A 52 -5.28 3.98 -8.68
C HIS A 52 -3.93 4.02 -7.97
N PRO A 53 -2.88 4.65 -8.56
CA PRO A 53 -1.60 4.79 -7.89
C PRO A 53 -1.73 5.74 -6.68
N VAL A 54 -1.30 5.27 -5.52
CA VAL A 54 -1.37 6.01 -4.25
C VAL A 54 -0.08 5.85 -3.46
N ARG A 55 0.10 6.72 -2.47
CA ARG A 55 1.01 6.48 -1.35
C ARG A 55 0.19 6.13 -0.13
N ALA A 56 0.57 5.07 0.57
CA ALA A 56 -0.15 4.61 1.75
C ALA A 56 0.81 4.36 2.91
N TRP A 57 0.39 4.75 4.11
CA TRP A 57 1.07 4.32 5.34
C TRP A 57 0.63 2.91 5.70
N VAL A 58 1.61 2.01 5.84
CA VAL A 58 1.42 0.63 6.31
C VAL A 58 2.21 0.40 7.58
N ARG A 59 1.80 -0.61 8.36
CA ARG A 59 2.49 -0.98 9.60
C ARG A 59 2.96 -2.43 9.53
N PHE A 60 4.22 -2.62 9.92
CA PHE A 60 4.81 -3.93 10.20
C PHE A 60 5.14 -3.94 11.70
N GLY A 61 4.31 -4.65 12.48
CA GLY A 61 4.31 -4.55 13.94
C GLY A 61 4.35 -3.12 14.48
N SER A 62 5.44 -2.73 15.14
CA SER A 62 5.60 -1.39 15.72
C SER A 62 6.04 -0.32 14.71
N THR A 63 6.49 -0.71 13.51
CA THR A 63 7.11 0.19 12.54
C THR A 63 6.08 0.64 11.50
N ALA A 64 5.95 1.95 11.32
CA ALA A 64 5.11 2.55 10.27
C ALA A 64 6.00 3.07 9.13
N ILE A 65 5.62 2.77 7.90
CA ILE A 65 6.34 3.16 6.69
C ILE A 65 5.37 3.55 5.59
N GLN A 66 5.80 4.47 4.73
CA GLN A 66 5.02 4.87 3.57
C GLN A 66 5.47 4.02 2.38
N VAL A 67 4.51 3.47 1.64
CA VAL A 67 4.76 2.66 0.44
C VAL A 67 4.03 3.24 -0.75
N ASP A 68 4.63 3.08 -1.92
CA ASP A 68 3.94 3.24 -3.18
C ASP A 68 3.05 2.01 -3.41
N ALA A 69 1.76 2.24 -3.63
CA ALA A 69 0.76 1.19 -3.72
C ALA A 69 -0.29 1.51 -4.78
N GLU A 70 -1.14 0.53 -5.06
CA GLU A 70 -2.33 0.68 -5.87
C GLU A 70 -3.57 0.52 -4.99
N ALA A 71 -4.47 1.50 -5.02
CA ALA A 71 -5.77 1.39 -4.37
C ALA A 71 -6.76 0.63 -5.27
N CYS A 72 -7.17 -0.55 -4.82
CA CYS A 72 -8.01 -1.48 -5.59
C CYS A 72 -9.48 -1.46 -5.15
N ARG A 73 -9.75 -1.09 -3.89
CA ARG A 73 -11.08 -1.15 -3.29
C ARG A 73 -11.21 -0.17 -2.13
N TRP A 74 -12.43 0.25 -1.83
CA TRP A 74 -12.72 1.34 -0.91
C TRP A 74 -13.99 1.04 -0.11
N THR A 75 -13.98 1.45 1.15
CA THR A 75 -15.19 1.72 1.94
C THR A 75 -15.22 3.22 2.26
N GLU A 76 -16.22 3.68 3.01
CA GLU A 76 -16.24 5.07 3.49
C GLU A 76 -14.96 5.43 4.28
N ARG A 77 -14.45 4.47 5.07
CA ARG A 77 -13.38 4.72 6.05
C ARG A 77 -12.06 4.06 5.72
N ALA A 78 -12.01 3.13 4.77
CA ALA A 78 -10.82 2.33 4.51
C ALA A 78 -10.56 2.12 3.02
N VAL A 79 -9.30 1.79 2.72
CA VAL A 79 -8.82 1.54 1.36
C VAL A 79 -8.05 0.24 1.34
N GLY A 80 -8.43 -0.65 0.44
CA GLY A 80 -7.71 -1.88 0.17
C GLY A 80 -6.64 -1.60 -0.87
N ILE A 81 -5.39 -1.68 -0.42
CA ILE A 81 -4.21 -1.40 -1.22
C ILE A 81 -3.48 -2.69 -1.60
N ARG A 82 -2.72 -2.59 -2.68
CA ARG A 82 -1.80 -3.62 -3.16
C ARG A 82 -0.44 -3.01 -3.44
N PHE A 83 0.62 -3.64 -2.97
CA PHE A 83 1.99 -3.15 -3.16
C PHE A 83 2.96 -4.33 -3.17
N THR A 84 4.19 -4.10 -3.64
CA THR A 84 5.21 -5.15 -3.77
C THR A 84 6.40 -4.85 -2.88
N VAL A 85 6.81 -5.83 -2.06
CA VAL A 85 8.00 -5.77 -1.20
C VAL A 85 8.85 -7.00 -1.47
N GLY A 86 10.15 -6.81 -1.72
CA GLY A 86 11.07 -7.94 -1.95
C GLY A 86 10.65 -8.87 -3.10
N GLY A 87 9.89 -8.36 -4.08
CA GLY A 87 9.32 -9.17 -5.17
C GLY A 87 8.04 -9.95 -4.80
N GLN A 88 7.55 -9.85 -3.57
CA GLN A 88 6.28 -10.42 -3.14
C GLN A 88 5.17 -9.36 -3.16
N GLU A 89 4.04 -9.70 -3.78
CA GLU A 89 2.84 -8.87 -3.75
C GLU A 89 2.14 -9.03 -2.39
N LEU A 90 1.92 -7.91 -1.70
CA LEU A 90 1.21 -7.82 -0.43
C LEU A 90 -0.07 -7.01 -0.60
N ARG A 91 -1.06 -7.35 0.22
CA ARG A 91 -2.37 -6.70 0.25
C ARG A 91 -2.73 -6.36 1.69
N ALA A 92 -3.25 -5.16 1.90
CA ALA A 92 -3.70 -4.71 3.20
C ALA A 92 -4.87 -3.75 3.06
N TRP A 93 -5.67 -3.66 4.11
CA TRP A 93 -6.58 -2.56 4.34
C TRP A 93 -5.94 -1.55 5.28
N VAL A 94 -6.05 -0.28 4.91
CA VAL A 94 -5.58 0.86 5.70
C VAL A 94 -6.71 1.89 5.82
N TRP A 95 -6.67 2.74 6.84
CA TRP A 95 -7.62 3.85 6.96
C TRP A 95 -7.49 4.78 5.76
N SER A 96 -8.60 5.37 5.30
CA SER A 96 -8.61 6.31 4.17
C SER A 96 -7.72 7.52 4.42
N SER A 97 -7.61 7.98 5.67
CA SER A 97 -6.70 9.03 6.10
C SER A 97 -5.22 8.66 6.00
N ALA A 98 -4.89 7.38 5.87
CA ALA A 98 -3.52 6.88 5.69
C ALA A 98 -3.09 6.85 4.22
N VAL A 99 -3.98 7.21 3.29
CA VAL A 99 -3.75 7.15 1.84
C VAL A 99 -3.73 8.56 1.25
N THR A 100 -2.77 8.80 0.36
CA THR A 100 -2.64 10.03 -0.41
C THR A 100 -2.56 9.69 -1.89
N GLN A 101 -3.36 10.38 -2.71
CA GLN A 101 -3.30 10.22 -4.16
C GLN A 101 -1.96 10.73 -4.70
N LYS A 102 -1.35 9.96 -5.60
CA LYS A 102 -0.23 10.48 -6.40
C LYS A 102 -0.81 11.38 -7.49
N GLN A 103 -0.48 12.68 -7.45
CA GLN A 103 -0.80 13.62 -8.53
C GLN A 103 0.16 13.46 -9.70
#